data_AF-A0A0G1HA63-F1
#
_entry.id   AF-A0A0G1HA63-F1
#
_cell.length_a   1.000
_cell.length_b   1.000
_cell.length_c   1.000
_cell.angle_alpha   90.00
_cell.angle_beta   90.00
_cell.angle_gamma   90.00
#
_symmetry.space_group_name_H-M   'P 1'
#
loop_
_entity.id
_entity.type
_entity.pdbx_description
1 polymer ?
#
loop_
_entity_poly.entity_id
_entity_poly.type
_entity_poly.pdbx_seq_one_letter_code
_entity_poly.pdbx_strand_id
1 'polypeptide(L)'
;MNIQIEQAVARALESRMALLEQIFSEATDEATATAAAVWIALVGTEASATKLLELIKQCDCHDDFESKWIIMAAFVGFSPYRHTRKQELLDLFQPEEQDGILRTYEEVDMTDKRILDLPPLHKAIQEAYEWNDDDSGD
;
A
#
# COMPACT_ATOMS: atom_id res chain seq x y z
N MET A 1 -8.57 -22.38 -17.07
CA MET A 1 -7.61 -21.36 -17.56
C MET A 1 -7.23 -20.35 -16.46
N ASN A 2 -8.03 -20.16 -15.40
CA ASN A 2 -7.78 -19.20 -14.30
C ASN A 2 -6.54 -19.41 -13.42
N ILE A 3 -6.24 -20.64 -13.00
CA ILE A 3 -5.18 -20.89 -11.99
C ILE A 3 -3.79 -20.41 -12.47
N GLN A 4 -3.49 -20.51 -13.77
CA GLN A 4 -2.21 -20.07 -14.31
C GLN A 4 -2.08 -18.54 -14.36
N ILE A 5 -3.19 -17.84 -14.60
CA ILE A 5 -3.22 -16.37 -14.62
C ILE A 5 -3.10 -15.83 -13.20
N GLU A 6 -3.86 -16.37 -12.24
CA GLU A 6 -3.77 -15.99 -10.83
C GLU A 6 -2.35 -16.16 -10.28
N GLN A 7 -1.71 -17.29 -10.58
CA GLN A 7 -0.31 -17.54 -10.18
C GLN A 7 0.67 -16.59 -10.87
N ALA A 8 0.44 -16.24 -12.14
CA ALA A 8 1.28 -15.29 -12.85
C ALA A 8 1.16 -13.87 -12.28
N VAL A 9 -0.07 -13.44 -11.96
CA VAL A 9 -0.35 -12.15 -11.32
C VAL A 9 0.29 -12.10 -9.93
N ALA A 10 0.12 -13.14 -9.12
CA ALA A 10 0.74 -13.20 -7.78
C ALA A 10 2.27 -13.06 -7.85
N ARG A 11 2.93 -13.80 -8.76
CA ARG A 11 4.39 -13.68 -8.96
C ARG A 11 4.82 -12.31 -9.45
N ALA A 12 4.06 -11.70 -10.34
CA ALA A 12 4.35 -10.35 -10.85
C ALA A 12 4.24 -9.32 -9.72
N LEU A 13 3.23 -9.44 -8.86
CA LEU A 13 3.05 -8.57 -7.69
C LEU A 13 4.18 -8.76 -6.67
N GLU A 14 4.54 -10.00 -6.34
CA GLU A 14 5.68 -10.30 -5.45
C GLU A 14 7.00 -9.71 -5.98
N SER A 15 7.31 -9.96 -7.24
CA SER A 15 8.50 -9.43 -7.90
C SER A 15 8.53 -7.89 -7.90
N ARG A 16 7.37 -7.26 -8.15
CA ARG A 16 7.26 -5.81 -8.14
C ARG A 16 7.40 -5.23 -6.73
N MET A 17 6.81 -5.86 -5.72
CA MET A 17 6.97 -5.44 -4.31
C MET A 17 8.43 -5.55 -3.87
N ALA A 18 9.12 -6.64 -4.19
CA ALA A 18 10.54 -6.81 -3.86
C ALA A 18 11.43 -5.73 -4.49
N LEU A 19 11.17 -5.37 -5.76
CA LEU A 19 11.91 -4.29 -6.42
C LEU A 19 11.63 -2.92 -5.78
N LEU A 20 10.39 -2.63 -5.40
CA LEU A 20 10.04 -1.38 -4.74
C LEU A 20 10.66 -1.28 -3.34
N GLU A 21 10.70 -2.38 -2.59
CA GLU A 21 11.38 -2.48 -1.30
C GLU A 21 12.90 -2.21 -1.44
N GLN A 22 13.52 -2.77 -2.48
CA GLN A 22 14.92 -2.48 -2.79
C GLN A 22 15.14 -1.00 -3.12
N ILE A 23 14.30 -0.42 -4.01
CA ILE A 23 14.40 1.00 -4.38
C ILE A 23 14.24 1.89 -3.16
N PHE A 24 13.29 1.57 -2.27
CA PHE A 24 13.09 2.31 -1.03
C PHE A 24 14.34 2.26 -0.13
N SER A 25 14.90 1.06 0.07
CA SER A 25 16.04 0.83 0.94
C SER A 25 17.35 1.45 0.41
N GLU A 26 17.47 1.59 -0.91
CA GLU A 26 18.65 2.16 -1.58
C GLU A 26 18.46 3.65 -1.94
N ALA A 27 17.30 4.24 -1.66
CA ALA A 27 17.00 5.61 -2.00
C ALA A 27 17.97 6.57 -1.28
N THR A 28 18.63 7.43 -2.06
CA THR A 28 19.50 8.49 -1.53
C THR A 28 18.79 9.85 -1.44
N ASP A 29 17.54 9.90 -1.89
CA ASP A 29 16.71 11.09 -1.88
C ASP A 29 15.26 10.77 -1.46
N GLU A 30 14.64 11.74 -0.80
CA GLU A 30 13.28 11.65 -0.24
C GLU A 30 12.22 11.39 -1.32
N ALA A 31 12.40 11.93 -2.53
CA ALA A 31 11.41 11.81 -3.60
C ALA A 31 11.35 10.38 -4.13
N THR A 32 12.50 9.71 -4.27
CA THR A 32 12.58 8.30 -4.66
C THR A 32 11.99 7.39 -3.58
N ALA A 33 12.32 7.63 -2.31
CA ALA A 33 11.75 6.88 -1.18
C ALA A 33 10.22 7.05 -1.12
N THR A 34 9.74 8.28 -1.24
CA THR A 34 8.30 8.60 -1.27
C THR A 34 7.60 7.91 -2.43
N ALA A 35 8.16 8.00 -3.64
CA ALA A 35 7.58 7.33 -4.80
C ALA A 35 7.48 5.83 -4.57
N ALA A 36 8.54 5.19 -4.08
CA ALA A 36 8.54 3.75 -3.81
C ALA A 36 7.46 3.36 -2.78
N ALA A 37 7.36 4.07 -1.65
CA ALA A 37 6.35 3.82 -0.62
C ALA A 37 4.91 3.99 -1.16
N VAL A 38 4.65 5.05 -1.92
CA VAL A 38 3.36 5.28 -2.57
C VAL A 38 3.02 4.14 -3.54
N TRP A 39 3.98 3.71 -4.36
CA TRP A 39 3.77 2.59 -5.28
C TRP A 39 3.47 1.27 -4.57
N ILE A 40 4.11 1.00 -3.41
CA ILE A 40 3.76 -0.17 -2.59
C ILE A 40 2.33 -0.06 -2.07
N ALA A 41 1.93 1.11 -1.55
CA ALA A 41 0.57 1.32 -1.06
C ALA A 41 -0.49 1.12 -2.15
N LEU A 42 -0.22 1.64 -3.35
CA LEU A 42 -1.11 1.53 -4.52
C LEU A 42 -1.24 0.12 -5.11
N VAL A 43 -0.36 -0.83 -4.76
CA VAL A 43 -0.59 -2.25 -5.10
C VAL A 43 -1.94 -2.72 -4.54
N GLY A 44 -2.34 -2.19 -3.38
CA GLY A 44 -3.68 -2.37 -2.84
C GLY A 44 -4.00 -3.80 -2.43
N THR A 45 -3.01 -4.58 -1.98
CA THR A 45 -3.20 -5.93 -1.46
C THR A 45 -2.87 -5.99 0.02
N GLU A 46 -3.33 -7.03 0.71
CA GLU A 46 -3.00 -7.23 2.13
C GLU A 46 -1.48 -7.43 2.32
N ALA A 47 -0.82 -8.07 1.36
CA ALA A 47 0.63 -8.23 1.35
C ALA A 47 1.36 -6.87 1.25
N SER A 48 0.87 -5.94 0.42
CA SER A 48 1.50 -4.63 0.31
C SER A 48 1.27 -3.77 1.55
N ALA A 49 0.09 -3.86 2.18
CA ALA A 49 -0.16 -3.25 3.48
C ALA A 49 0.76 -3.81 4.58
N THR A 50 0.93 -5.14 4.62
CA THR A 50 1.85 -5.80 5.56
C THR A 50 3.29 -5.33 5.34
N LYS A 51 3.73 -5.24 4.08
CA LYS A 51 5.07 -4.78 3.72
C LYS A 51 5.34 -3.35 4.20
N LEU A 52 4.39 -2.43 4.07
CA LEU A 52 4.55 -1.06 4.60
C LEU A 52 4.73 -1.06 6.13
N LEU A 53 3.97 -1.86 6.86
CA LEU A 53 4.11 -1.99 8.32
C LEU A 53 5.46 -2.60 8.71
N GLU A 54 5.99 -3.55 7.92
CA GLU A 54 7.34 -4.09 8.11
C GLU A 54 8.42 -3.03 7.89
N LEU A 55 8.30 -2.21 6.83
CA LEU A 55 9.23 -1.12 6.55
C LEU A 55 9.23 -0.08 7.68
N ILE A 56 8.07 0.28 8.23
CA ILE A 56 7.97 1.17 9.40
C ILE A 56 8.75 0.60 10.60
N LYS A 57 8.63 -0.70 10.86
CA LYS A 57 9.38 -1.39 11.93
C LYS A 57 10.89 -1.36 11.68
N GLN A 58 11.32 -1.46 10.43
CA GLN A 58 12.74 -1.39 10.06
C GLN A 58 13.29 0.03 10.20
N CYS A 59 12.53 1.06 9.87
CA CYS A 59 12.95 2.45 10.11
C CYS A 59 13.19 2.71 11.60
N ASP A 60 12.35 2.15 12.48
CA ASP A 60 12.47 2.30 13.94
C ASP A 60 13.76 1.67 14.49
N CYS A 61 14.24 0.57 13.90
CA CYS A 61 15.50 -0.06 14.34
C CYS A 61 16.76 0.66 13.84
N HIS A 62 16.61 1.59 12.89
CA HIS A 62 17.69 2.37 12.28
C HIS A 62 17.63 3.87 12.62
N ASP A 63 16.73 4.28 13.55
CA ASP A 63 16.47 5.68 13.90
C ASP A 63 16.13 6.58 12.69
N ASP A 64 15.57 5.99 11.61
CA ASP A 64 15.21 6.69 10.38
C ASP A 64 13.78 7.24 10.46
N PHE A 65 13.64 8.32 11.21
CA PHE A 65 12.35 8.95 11.48
C PHE A 65 11.66 9.47 10.21
N GLU A 66 12.41 10.06 9.28
CA GLU A 66 11.86 10.68 8.07
C GLU A 66 11.21 9.62 7.16
N SER A 67 11.93 8.54 6.86
CA SER A 67 11.40 7.40 6.10
C SER A 67 10.19 6.78 6.79
N LYS A 68 10.20 6.66 8.13
CA LYS A 68 9.06 6.14 8.90
C LYS A 68 7.78 6.92 8.63
N TRP A 69 7.86 8.26 8.61
CA TRP A 69 6.71 9.13 8.33
C TRP A 69 6.27 9.10 6.87
N ILE A 70 7.20 8.97 5.92
CA ILE A 70 6.89 8.80 4.49
C ILE A 70 6.06 7.52 4.28
N ILE A 71 6.50 6.40 4.86
CA ILE A 71 5.80 5.11 4.72
C ILE A 71 4.41 5.20 5.37
N MET A 72 4.31 5.83 6.54
CA MET A 72 3.03 6.04 7.23
C MET A 72 2.08 6.86 6.37
N ALA A 73 2.53 8.00 5.83
CA ALA A 73 1.71 8.84 4.97
C ALA A 73 1.25 8.10 3.70
N ALA A 74 2.13 7.30 3.09
CA ALA A 74 1.77 6.48 1.94
C ALA A 74 0.72 5.41 2.30
N PHE A 75 0.87 4.75 3.46
CA PHE A 75 -0.07 3.78 3.96
C PHE A 75 -1.45 4.39 4.22
N VAL A 76 -1.50 5.49 4.98
CA VAL A 76 -2.77 6.16 5.33
C VAL A 76 -3.40 6.79 4.09
N GLY A 77 -2.62 7.37 3.19
CA GLY A 77 -3.14 8.03 1.99
C GLY A 77 -3.66 7.07 0.93
N PHE A 78 -3.00 5.93 0.70
CA PHE A 78 -3.25 5.14 -0.50
C PHE A 78 -3.62 3.67 -0.25
N SER A 79 -3.39 3.14 0.95
CA SER A 79 -3.73 1.73 1.22
C SER A 79 -5.25 1.55 1.36
N PRO A 80 -5.86 0.58 0.65
CA PRO A 80 -7.26 0.21 0.89
C PRO A 80 -7.44 -0.50 2.25
N TYR A 81 -6.36 -0.93 2.89
CA TYR A 81 -6.39 -1.60 4.21
C TYR A 81 -6.15 -0.63 5.38
N ARG A 82 -6.00 0.68 5.12
CA ARG A 82 -5.64 1.69 6.13
C ARG A 82 -6.54 1.67 7.37
N HIS A 83 -7.84 1.44 7.24
CA HIS A 83 -8.76 1.43 8.38
C HIS A 83 -8.72 0.09 9.13
N THR A 84 -8.75 -1.02 8.40
CA THR A 84 -8.71 -2.38 8.98
C THR A 84 -7.42 -2.62 9.78
N ARG A 85 -6.32 -2.01 9.36
CA ARG A 85 -4.99 -2.14 9.95
C ARG A 85 -4.59 -0.90 10.79
N LYS A 86 -5.53 0.02 11.08
CA LYS A 86 -5.26 1.28 11.78
C LYS A 86 -4.61 1.07 13.14
N GLN A 87 -5.14 0.16 13.95
CA GLN A 87 -4.59 -0.09 15.28
C GLN A 87 -3.15 -0.65 15.19
N GLU A 88 -2.93 -1.58 14.27
CA GLU A 88 -1.60 -2.17 14.05
C GLU A 88 -0.59 -1.10 13.65
N LEU A 89 -0.98 -0.12 12.82
CA LEU A 89 -0.13 1.03 12.50
C LEU A 89 0.17 1.88 13.75
N LEU A 90 -0.85 2.24 14.53
CA LEU A 90 -0.68 3.07 15.73
C LEU A 90 0.26 2.41 16.76
N ASP A 91 0.20 1.09 16.89
CA ASP A 91 1.05 0.31 17.80
C ASP A 91 2.55 0.36 17.42
N LEU A 92 2.89 0.82 16.21
CA LEU A 92 4.30 1.00 15.75
C LEU A 92 4.87 2.38 16.08
N PHE A 93 4.08 3.24 16.70
CA PHE A 93 4.44 4.61 17.03
C PHE A 93 4.27 4.87 18.52
N GLN A 94 5.16 5.70 19.05
CA GLN A 94 5.09 6.14 20.44
C GLN A 94 3.79 6.95 20.66
N PRO A 95 3.22 6.94 21.88
CA PRO A 95 1.96 7.62 22.16
C PRO A 95 1.93 9.10 21.71
N GLU A 96 3.05 9.81 21.84
CA GLU A 96 3.20 11.22 21.42
C GLU A 96 3.17 11.43 19.89
N GLU A 97 3.46 10.39 19.11
CA GLU A 97 3.42 10.44 17.64
C GLU A 97 2.03 10.13 17.08
N GLN A 98 1.21 9.40 17.85
CA GLN A 98 -0.09 8.89 17.40
C GLN A 98 -1.09 10.00 17.04
N ASP A 99 -1.04 11.14 17.73
CA ASP A 99 -1.88 12.30 17.41
C ASP A 99 -1.64 12.81 15.98
N GLY A 100 -0.39 12.77 15.50
CA GLY A 100 -0.04 13.14 14.14
C GLY A 100 -0.64 12.18 13.11
N ILE A 101 -0.58 10.88 13.38
CA ILE A 101 -1.17 9.83 12.53
C ILE A 101 -2.68 9.99 12.45
N LEU A 102 -3.34 10.17 13.59
CA LEU A 102 -4.79 10.37 13.65
C LEU A 102 -5.23 11.59 12.85
N ARG A 103 -4.47 12.69 12.90
CA ARG A 103 -4.72 13.85 12.05
C ARG A 103 -4.56 13.52 10.56
N THR A 104 -3.54 12.74 10.17
CA THR A 104 -3.39 12.30 8.77
C THR A 104 -4.60 11.48 8.32
N TYR A 105 -5.14 10.59 9.15
CA TYR A 105 -6.39 9.88 8.84
C TYR A 105 -7.55 10.85 8.64
N GLU A 106 -7.73 11.82 9.55
CA GLU A 106 -8.80 12.81 9.42
C GLU A 106 -8.67 13.64 8.13
N GLU A 107 -7.46 14.09 7.80
CA GLU A 107 -7.18 14.86 6.58
C GLU A 107 -7.46 14.06 5.31
N VAL A 108 -7.06 12.79 5.26
CA VAL A 108 -7.33 11.88 4.14
C VAL A 108 -8.83 11.58 4.03
N ASP A 109 -9.50 11.26 5.14
CA ASP A 109 -10.93 10.97 5.15
C ASP A 109 -11.78 12.19 4.73
N MET A 110 -11.30 13.41 5.02
CA MET A 110 -11.93 14.65 4.57
C MET A 110 -11.66 14.96 3.09
N THR A 111 -10.48 14.61 2.57
CA THR A 111 -10.10 14.89 1.17
C THR A 111 -10.60 13.81 0.20
N ASP A 112 -10.84 12.58 0.65
CA ASP A 112 -10.87 11.43 -0.27
C ASP A 112 -12.17 10.60 -0.28
N LYS A 113 -13.26 11.20 -0.77
CA LYS A 113 -14.47 10.47 -1.17
C LYS A 113 -14.50 10.02 -2.64
N ARG A 114 -13.39 10.08 -3.40
CA ARG A 114 -13.47 9.88 -4.87
C ARG A 114 -12.34 9.05 -5.51
N ILE A 115 -11.14 8.99 -4.95
CA ILE A 115 -10.04 8.18 -5.54
C ILE A 115 -9.98 6.80 -4.89
N LEU A 116 -10.30 6.71 -3.58
CA LEU A 116 -10.23 5.47 -2.81
C LEU A 116 -11.53 4.63 -2.84
N ASP A 117 -12.61 5.17 -3.40
CA ASP A 117 -13.83 4.42 -3.75
C ASP A 117 -13.66 3.61 -5.05
N LEU A 118 -12.55 3.80 -5.77
CA LEU A 118 -12.22 2.97 -6.91
C LEU A 118 -11.85 1.57 -6.43
N PRO A 119 -12.42 0.51 -7.02
CA PRO A 119 -12.01 -0.85 -6.70
C PRO A 119 -10.49 -0.99 -6.90
N PRO A 120 -9.78 -1.69 -5.99
CA PRO A 120 -8.35 -1.99 -6.16
C PRO A 120 -8.07 -2.51 -7.57
N LEU A 121 -6.96 -2.10 -8.18
CA LEU A 121 -6.64 -2.40 -9.59
C LEU A 121 -6.79 -3.89 -9.93
N HIS A 122 -6.41 -4.79 -9.01
CA HIS A 122 -6.57 -6.23 -9.21
C HIS A 122 -8.04 -6.68 -9.29
N LYS A 123 -8.95 -6.08 -8.51
CA LYS A 123 -10.39 -6.33 -8.61
C LYS A 123 -10.97 -5.77 -9.90
N ALA A 124 -10.58 -4.55 -10.29
CA ALA A 124 -11.02 -3.98 -11.56
C ALA A 124 -10.54 -4.83 -12.76
N ILE A 125 -9.34 -5.41 -12.69
CA ILE A 125 -8.83 -6.35 -13.68
C ILE A 125 -9.64 -7.65 -13.67
N GLN A 126 -9.93 -8.21 -12.49
CA GLN A 126 -10.73 -9.43 -12.37
C GLN A 126 -12.16 -9.26 -12.92
N GLU A 127 -12.83 -8.17 -12.55
CA GLU A 127 -14.18 -7.81 -13.02
C GLU A 127 -14.21 -7.65 -14.55
N ALA A 128 -13.17 -7.05 -15.14
CA ALA A 128 -13.06 -6.90 -16.60
C ALA A 128 -12.89 -8.24 -17.34
N TYR A 129 -12.31 -9.27 -16.69
CA TYR A 129 -12.22 -10.61 -17.28
C TYR A 129 -13.53 -11.38 -17.16
N GLU A 130 -14.21 -11.30 -16.01
CA GLU A 130 -15.51 -11.94 -15.79
C GLU A 130 -16.56 -11.42 -16.79
N TRP A 131 -16.51 -10.13 -17.15
CA TRP A 131 -17.40 -9.53 -18.16
C TRP A 131 -17.15 -10.03 -19.59
N ASN A 132 -15.91 -10.40 -19.95
CA ASN A 132 -15.60 -10.91 -21.28
C ASN A 132 -15.95 -12.40 -21.46
N ASP A 133 -16.00 -13.18 -20.37
CA ASP A 133 -16.43 -14.57 -20.42
C ASP A 133 -17.95 -14.70 -20.63
N ASP A 134 -18.74 -13.75 -20.12
CA ASP A 134 -20.21 -13.70 -20.31
C ASP A 134 -20.64 -13.26 -21.73
N ASP A 135 -19.82 -12.49 -22.45
CA ASP A 135 -20.13 -11.96 -23.79
C ASP A 135 -19.66 -12.86 -24.95
N SER A 136 -19.02 -14.00 -24.64
CA SER A 136 -18.53 -14.99 -25.63
C SER A 136 -19.50 -16.16 -25.86
N GLY A 137 -20.70 -16.08 -25.29
CA GLY A 137 -21.78 -17.06 -25.40
C GLY A 137 -22.96 -16.60 -26.26
N ASP A 138 -22.73 -16.23 -27.52
CA ASP A 138 -23.74 -16.18 -28.59
C ASP A 138 -23.11 -16.46 -29.98
#